data_AF-A0A7K8EUM1-F1
#
_entry.id   AF-A0A7K8EUM1-F1
#
_cell.length_a   1.000
_cell.length_b   1.000
_cell.length_c   1.000
_cell.angle_alpha   90.00
_cell.angle_beta   90.00
_cell.angle_gamma   90.00
#
_symmetry.space_group_name_H-M   'P 1'
#
loop_
_entity.id
_entity.type
_entity.pdbx_description
1 polymer ?
#
loop_
_entity_poly.entity_id
_entity_poly.type
_entity_poly.pdbx_seq_one_letter_code
_entity_poly.pdbx_strand_id
1 'polypeptide(L)' 'APTFTQKVYSGKIMENMPEGFVVLTVLASDQDAGVNGDISYELSEAAGLSD' A
#
# COMPACT_ATOMS: atom_id res chain seq x y z
N ALA A 1 1.97 -15.66 -6.34
CA ALA A 1 1.89 -14.90 -5.06
C ALA A 1 2.32 -13.45 -5.27
N PRO A 2 1.56 -12.46 -4.74
CA PRO A 2 1.76 -11.05 -5.10
C PRO A 2 3.09 -10.49 -4.58
N THR A 3 3.79 -9.74 -5.43
CA THR A 3 5.06 -9.09 -5.08
C THR A 3 4.97 -7.60 -5.35
N PHE A 4 5.24 -6.76 -4.35
CA PHE A 4 5.33 -5.31 -4.52
C PHE A 4 6.53 -4.91 -5.38
N THR A 5 6.39 -3.84 -6.17
CA THR A 5 7.47 -3.32 -7.01
C THR A 5 8.60 -2.68 -6.21
N GLN A 6 8.32 -2.19 -5.01
CA GLN A 6 9.31 -1.67 -4.06
C GLN A 6 9.23 -2.41 -2.72
N LYS A 7 10.39 -2.59 -2.09
CA LYS A 7 10.46 -3.16 -0.73
C LYS A 7 9.99 -2.18 0.35
N VAL A 8 10.19 -0.87 0.12
CA VAL A 8 9.81 0.20 1.03
C VAL A 8 9.23 1.34 0.19
N TYR A 9 8.02 1.77 0.54
CA TYR A 9 7.41 2.98 0.01
C TYR A 9 7.50 4.09 1.06
N SER A 10 7.97 5.27 0.67
CA SER A 10 8.08 6.43 1.57
C SER A 10 7.52 7.65 0.85
N GLY A 11 6.59 8.35 1.51
CA GLY A 11 5.99 9.59 1.04
C GLY A 11 6.18 10.72 2.05
N LYS A 12 6.08 11.96 1.59
CA LYS A 12 6.03 13.16 2.43
C LYS A 12 4.79 13.95 2.07
N ILE A 13 4.06 14.39 3.08
CA ILE A 13 2.87 15.22 2.92
C ILE A 13 3.04 16.52 3.71
N MET A 14 2.38 17.58 3.27
CA MET A 14 2.29 18.83 4.03
C MET A 14 1.14 18.73 5.03
N GLU A 15 1.25 19.44 6.16
CA GLU A 15 0.26 19.41 7.24
C GLU A 15 -1.13 19.91 6.83
N ASN A 16 -1.19 20.77 5.81
CA ASN A 16 -2.41 21.43 5.35
C ASN A 16 -3.07 20.73 4.15
N MET A 17 -2.72 19.46 3.90
CA MET A 17 -3.34 18.70 2.81
C MET A 17 -4.80 18.36 3.11
N PRO A 18 -5.70 18.51 2.12
CA PRO A 18 -7.12 18.26 2.32
C PRO A 18 -7.42 16.78 2.53
N GLU A 19 -8.59 16.50 3.09
CA GLU A 19 -9.11 15.13 3.17
C GLU A 19 -9.24 14.51 1.78
N GLY A 20 -8.92 13.21 1.68
CA GLY A 20 -8.87 12.50 0.40
C GLY A 20 -7.60 12.74 -0.41
N PHE A 21 -6.61 13.47 0.12
CA PHE A 21 -5.32 13.61 -0.54
C PHE A 21 -4.62 12.25 -0.71
N VAL A 22 -4.16 11.98 -1.93
CA VAL A 22 -3.43 10.74 -2.25
C VAL A 22 -2.00 10.85 -1.74
N VAL A 23 -1.65 10.05 -0.74
CA VAL A 23 -0.30 10.04 -0.14
C VAL A 23 0.70 9.35 -1.07
N LEU A 24 0.38 8.14 -1.53
CA LEU A 24 1.21 7.32 -2.41
C LEU A 24 0.36 6.29 -3.14
N THR A 25 0.91 5.74 -4.22
CA THR A 25 0.34 4.59 -4.94
C THR A 25 1.31 3.43 -4.83
N VAL A 26 0.82 2.26 -4.43
CA VAL A 26 1.58 1.01 -4.41
C VAL A 26 1.15 0.11 -5.57
N LEU A 27 2.07 -0.72 -6.03
CA LEU A 27 1.78 -1.72 -7.06
C LEU A 27 2.37 -3.06 -6.63
N ALA A 28 1.56 -4.10 -6.71
CA ALA A 28 1.98 -5.50 -6.64
C ALA A 28 1.63 -6.23 -7.95
N SER A 29 2.47 -7.19 -8.31
CA SER A 29 2.28 -8.07 -9.47
C SER A 29 2.29 -9.53 -9.02
N ASP A 30 1.41 -10.34 -9.59
CA ASP A 30 1.41 -11.80 -9.48
C ASP A 30 1.57 -12.41 -10.88
N GLN A 31 2.32 -13.51 -11.00
CA GLN A 31 2.51 -14.25 -12.26
C GLN A 31 1.49 -15.38 -12.43
N ASP A 32 0.73 -15.69 -11.38
CA ASP A 32 -0.31 -16.70 -11.42
C ASP A 32 -1.53 -16.21 -12.25
N ALA A 33 -2.20 -17.14 -12.93
CA ALA A 33 -3.35 -16.83 -13.80
C ALA A 33 -4.68 -17.16 -13.12
N GLY A 34 -5.74 -16.45 -13.53
CA GLY A 34 -7.09 -16.59 -12.95
C GLY A 34 -7.12 -16.15 -11.48
N VAL A 35 -8.02 -16.74 -10.70
CA VAL A 35 -8.27 -16.41 -9.27
C VAL A 35 -6.99 -16.44 -8.41
N ASN A 36 -6.02 -17.29 -8.76
CA ASN A 36 -4.76 -17.39 -8.01
C ASN A 36 -3.85 -16.16 -8.19
N GLY A 37 -4.11 -15.30 -9.17
CA GLY A 37 -3.41 -14.03 -9.40
C GLY A 37 -4.21 -12.79 -8.98
N ASP A 38 -5.39 -12.96 -8.37
CA ASP A 38 -6.19 -11.82 -7.90
C ASP A 38 -5.51 -11.16 -6.68
N ILE A 39 -5.39 -9.83 -6.72
CA ILE A 39 -4.68 -9.04 -5.71
C ILE A 39 -5.67 -8.12 -4.97
N SER A 40 -5.68 -8.20 -3.64
CA SER A 40 -6.34 -7.24 -2.74
C SER A 40 -5.30 -6.49 -1.91
N TYR A 41 -5.53 -5.20 -1.69
CA TYR A 41 -4.66 -4.35 -0.88
C TYR A 41 -5.35 -3.99 0.43
N GLU A 42 -4.62 -4.05 1.52
CA GLU A 42 -5.07 -3.66 2.85
C GLU A 42 -3.90 -3.00 3.59
N LEU A 43 -4.21 -1.98 4.40
CA LEU A 43 -3.26 -1.46 5.36
C LEU A 43 -3.39 -2.28 6.64
N SER A 44 -2.30 -2.92 7.07
CA SER A 44 -2.26 -3.52 8.40
C SER A 44 -2.36 -2.42 9.46
N GLU A 45 -3.07 -2.68 10.57
CA GLU A 45 -2.98 -1.80 11.74
C GLU A 45 -1.51 -1.58 12.10
N ALA A 46 -1.13 -0.32 12.33
CA ALA A 46 0.21 -0.02 12.80
C ALA A 46 0.44 -0.80 14.10
N ALA A 47 1.49 -1.61 14.16
CA ALA A 47 1.91 -2.23 15.41
C ALA A 47 2.21 -1.13 16.44
N GLY A 48 1.23 -0.83 17.29
CA GLY A 48 1.33 -0.04 18.51
C GLY A 48 2.19 1.21 18.47
N LEU A 49 1.65 2.32 17.96
CA LEU A 49 1.80 3.58 18.68
C LEU A 49 0.57 3.72 19.56
N SER A 50 0.53 2.94 20.65
CA SER A 50 -0.18 3.37 21.85
C SER A 50 0.58 4.58 22.37
N ASP A 51 -0.11 5.72 22.50
CA ASP A 51 0.37 6.85 23.29
C ASP A 51 0.86 6.40 24.68
#